data_AF-A0A8H4FPS8-F1
#
_entry.id   AF-A0A8H4FPS8-F1
#
_cell.length_a   1.000
_cell.length_b   1.000
_cell.length_c   1.000
_cell.angle_alpha   90.00
_cell.angle_beta   90.00
_cell.angle_gamma   90.00
#
_symmetry.space_group_name_H-M   'P 1'
#
loop_
_entity.id
_entity.type
_entity.pdbx_description
1 polymer ?
#
loop_
_entity_poly.entity_id
_entity_poly.type
_entity_poly.pdbx_seq_one_letter_code
_entity_poly.pdbx_strand_id
1 'polypeptide(L)'
;RYAVESEHCRYPSSIYPDLELRDFDSGFVHVRCPMTQESFNLHGHADSLVIAVDGACPHNGHGATASGIGVYFGPGNGNNLSARIPDELAGFAGHTNNRAEIYAAIVALKIARDLCDSQGAKAKYKSIVIKSDSAYVVESVGGGRNGEQAHILKWISNGFLSVKNKPVKNLMLWSELGHELVCLRKMGVSVQFWHVPRHLNRDADKLANDALREDCWLNLELVERNDRNISVASQYWWGLHEAHALSKEMALLLLTDMMEVVKRVFARNEELTKILPNLYHS
;
A
#
# COMPACT_ATOMS: atom_id res chain seq x y z
N ARG A 1 10.61 19.61 -4.14
CA ARG A 1 11.33 18.33 -3.95
C ARG A 1 10.41 17.44 -3.16
N TYR A 2 9.93 16.35 -3.76
CA TYR A 2 9.02 15.41 -3.11
C TYR A 2 9.84 14.67 -2.04
N ALA A 3 9.58 14.96 -0.78
CA ALA A 3 10.19 14.26 0.34
C ALA A 3 9.60 12.84 0.42
N VAL A 4 10.11 11.96 -0.44
CA VAL A 4 10.46 10.59 -0.06
C VAL A 4 11.69 10.73 0.84
N GLU A 5 11.53 11.30 2.03
CA GLU A 5 12.59 11.33 3.03
C GLU A 5 12.52 10.01 3.82
N SER A 6 13.08 8.98 3.18
CA SER A 6 14.16 8.22 3.83
C SER A 6 15.25 8.05 2.78
N GLU A 7 16.07 9.08 2.61
CA GLU A 7 17.45 8.84 2.22
C GLU A 7 18.05 7.94 3.32
N HIS A 8 18.53 6.75 2.93
CA HIS A 8 18.84 5.56 3.75
C HIS A 8 17.59 4.68 3.97
N CYS A 9 17.22 3.74 3.09
CA CYS A 9 18.07 2.81 2.36
C CYS A 9 17.28 2.16 1.21
N ARG A 10 17.80 2.27 -0.01
CA ARG A 10 17.40 1.42 -1.14
C ARG A 10 18.31 0.21 -1.11
N TYR A 11 17.79 -0.97 -0.75
CA TYR A 11 18.61 -2.18 -0.71
C TYR A 11 18.52 -2.96 -2.03
N PRO A 12 19.64 -3.44 -2.58
CA PRO A 12 19.63 -4.39 -3.69
C PRO A 12 18.95 -5.70 -3.29
N SER A 13 18.38 -6.40 -4.28
CA SER A 13 17.53 -7.57 -4.05
C SER A 13 18.20 -8.77 -3.37
N SER A 14 19.52 -8.75 -3.28
CA SER A 14 20.32 -9.76 -2.59
C SER A 14 20.34 -9.62 -1.06
N ILE A 15 19.79 -8.55 -0.48
CA ILE A 15 19.88 -8.23 0.97
C ILE A 15 18.53 -8.42 1.70
N TYR A 16 17.41 -8.62 1.00
CA TYR A 16 16.07 -8.70 1.62
C TYR A 16 15.89 -9.69 2.79
N PRO A 17 16.46 -10.91 2.80
CA PRO A 17 16.30 -11.80 3.97
C PRO A 17 17.02 -11.28 5.23
N ASP A 18 17.97 -10.35 5.09
CA ASP A 18 18.71 -9.73 6.21
C ASP A 18 18.07 -8.42 6.71
N LEU A 19 16.87 -8.06 6.21
CA LEU A 19 16.16 -6.83 6.56
C LEU A 19 14.90 -7.06 7.39
N GLU A 20 14.57 -8.32 7.69
CA GLU A 20 13.42 -8.71 8.51
C GLU A 20 13.91 -9.15 9.89
N LEU A 21 13.28 -8.63 10.95
CA LEU A 21 13.48 -9.11 12.30
C LEU A 21 12.14 -9.56 12.88
N ARG A 22 12.06 -10.83 13.30
CA ARG A 22 10.88 -11.37 13.97
C ARG A 22 10.91 -10.98 15.43
N ASP A 23 9.84 -10.37 15.89
CA ASP A 23 9.59 -10.16 17.31
C ASP A 23 8.74 -11.33 17.83
N PHE A 24 9.36 -12.17 18.67
CA PHE A 24 8.71 -13.34 19.25
C PHE A 24 7.69 -12.99 20.32
N ASP A 25 7.79 -11.81 20.94
CA ASP A 25 6.88 -11.37 22.00
C ASP A 25 5.57 -10.84 21.41
N SER A 26 5.66 -10.02 20.36
CA SER A 26 4.49 -9.45 19.70
C SER A 26 3.96 -10.28 18.53
N GLY A 27 4.77 -11.22 18.02
CA GLY A 27 4.45 -12.05 16.84
C GLY A 27 4.52 -11.29 15.52
N PHE A 28 4.98 -10.03 15.51
CA PHE A 28 5.12 -9.22 14.30
C PHE A 28 6.52 -9.33 13.68
N VAL A 29 6.61 -9.01 12.40
CA VAL A 29 7.89 -8.81 11.70
C VAL A 29 8.15 -7.32 11.56
N HIS A 30 9.39 -6.91 11.87
CA HIS A 30 9.87 -5.53 11.82
C HIS A 30 11.02 -5.39 10.83
N VAL A 31 11.28 -4.15 10.40
CA VAL A 31 12.48 -3.82 9.63
C VAL A 31 13.71 -3.91 10.54
N ARG A 32 14.71 -4.67 10.12
CA ARG A 32 15.99 -4.76 10.82
C ARG A 32 16.83 -3.49 10.60
N CYS A 33 17.49 -3.02 11.65
CA CYS A 33 18.44 -1.91 11.58
C CYS A 33 19.76 -2.36 10.94
N PRO A 34 20.19 -1.79 9.80
CA PRO A 34 21.43 -2.20 9.10
C PRO A 34 22.70 -1.71 9.77
N MET A 35 22.59 -0.67 10.60
CA MET A 35 23.73 -0.01 11.26
C MET A 35 24.29 -0.85 12.42
N THR A 36 23.65 -1.97 12.76
CA THR A 36 24.13 -2.90 13.79
C THR A 36 25.07 -3.93 13.18
N GLN A 37 26.26 -3.49 12.75
CA GLN A 37 27.31 -4.39 12.25
C GLN A 37 28.14 -5.04 13.37
N GLU A 38 28.02 -4.62 14.63
CA GLU A 38 28.81 -5.17 15.73
C GLU A 38 27.97 -5.86 16.82
N SER A 39 28.19 -7.19 16.94
CA SER A 39 28.04 -8.04 18.11
C SER A 39 26.65 -8.14 18.79
N PHE A 40 26.03 -9.32 18.60
CA PHE A 40 25.03 -9.99 19.46
C PHE A 40 23.67 -9.35 19.73
N ASN A 41 23.42 -8.09 19.40
CA ASN A 41 22.10 -7.47 19.56
C ASN A 41 21.53 -7.01 18.21
N LEU A 42 20.78 -7.89 17.55
CA LEU A 42 19.96 -7.50 16.38
C LEU A 42 18.87 -6.53 16.85
N HIS A 43 18.90 -5.29 16.37
CA HIS A 43 17.88 -4.30 16.68
C HIS A 43 16.90 -4.15 15.52
N GLY A 44 15.61 -4.32 15.79
CA GLY A 44 14.53 -4.00 14.87
C GLY A 44 14.03 -2.58 15.10
N HIS A 45 13.54 -1.94 14.06
CA HIS A 45 12.73 -0.74 14.19
C HIS A 45 11.37 -1.15 14.77
N ALA A 46 11.23 -1.14 16.09
CA ALA A 46 10.01 -1.57 16.79
C ALA A 46 8.77 -0.72 16.42
N ASP A 47 8.97 0.48 15.87
CA ASP A 47 7.93 1.32 15.30
C ASP A 47 7.69 1.07 13.80
N SER A 48 8.18 -0.04 13.25
CA SER A 48 7.92 -0.49 11.89
C SER A 48 7.06 -1.76 11.85
N LEU A 49 6.42 -2.07 10.72
CA LEU A 49 5.82 -3.38 10.44
C LEU A 49 6.21 -3.83 9.04
N VAL A 50 6.54 -5.10 8.87
CA VAL A 50 6.68 -5.77 7.57
C VAL A 50 5.50 -6.72 7.42
N ILE A 51 4.72 -6.50 6.36
CA ILE A 51 3.51 -7.26 6.05
C ILE A 51 3.70 -7.87 4.67
N ALA A 52 3.79 -9.19 4.61
CA ALA A 52 3.87 -9.92 3.35
C ALA A 52 2.47 -10.14 2.78
N VAL A 53 2.29 -9.90 1.49
CA VAL A 53 1.02 -10.06 0.79
C VAL A 53 1.19 -10.88 -0.48
N ASP A 54 0.18 -11.66 -0.82
CA ASP A 54 0.09 -12.39 -2.09
C ASP A 54 -1.37 -12.54 -2.52
N GLY A 55 -1.59 -12.64 -3.83
CA GLY A 55 -2.88 -12.95 -4.43
C GLY A 55 -2.81 -14.22 -5.26
N ALA A 56 -3.81 -15.10 -5.10
CA ALA A 56 -3.93 -16.33 -5.87
C ALA A 56 -5.18 -16.29 -6.74
N CYS A 57 -5.04 -16.61 -8.03
CA CYS A 57 -6.18 -16.72 -8.94
C CYS A 57 -5.97 -17.90 -9.91
N PRO A 58 -6.47 -19.09 -9.57
CA PRO A 58 -6.40 -20.26 -10.44
C PRO A 58 -7.06 -19.96 -11.78
N HIS A 59 -6.46 -20.44 -12.87
CA HIS A 59 -6.94 -20.22 -14.24
C HIS A 59 -7.01 -18.74 -14.68
N ASN A 60 -6.37 -17.82 -13.93
CA ASN A 60 -6.17 -16.38 -14.16
C ASN A 60 -6.80 -15.83 -15.46
N GLY A 61 -7.97 -15.19 -15.35
CA GLY A 61 -8.68 -14.63 -16.49
C GLY A 61 -9.74 -15.58 -17.05
N HIS A 62 -9.59 -16.03 -18.31
CA HIS A 62 -10.63 -16.79 -19.00
C HIS A 62 -10.86 -18.16 -18.34
N GLY A 63 -11.89 -18.25 -17.50
CA GLY A 63 -12.24 -19.46 -16.74
C GLY A 63 -11.95 -19.37 -15.23
N ALA A 64 -11.42 -18.25 -14.74
CA ALA A 64 -11.24 -18.03 -13.31
C ALA A 64 -12.59 -17.83 -12.61
N THR A 65 -12.90 -18.72 -11.67
CA THR A 65 -14.15 -18.72 -10.87
C THR A 65 -13.94 -18.26 -9.43
N ALA A 66 -12.68 -18.08 -8.99
CA ALA A 66 -12.35 -17.65 -7.66
C ALA A 66 -10.95 -17.01 -7.62
N SER A 67 -10.70 -16.20 -6.59
CA SER A 67 -9.38 -15.74 -6.22
C SER A 67 -9.28 -15.55 -4.71
N GLY A 68 -8.10 -15.77 -4.15
CA GLY A 68 -7.80 -15.67 -2.73
C GLY A 68 -6.72 -14.63 -2.46
N ILE A 69 -6.69 -14.13 -1.23
CA ILE A 69 -5.64 -13.24 -0.72
C ILE A 69 -4.97 -13.85 0.50
N GLY A 70 -3.68 -13.60 0.62
CA GLY A 70 -2.88 -13.90 1.78
C GLY A 70 -2.27 -12.63 2.35
N VAL A 71 -2.43 -12.39 3.65
CA VAL A 71 -1.78 -11.31 4.39
C VAL A 71 -1.06 -11.92 5.58
N TYR A 72 0.25 -11.72 5.68
CA TYR A 72 1.11 -12.35 6.66
C TYR A 72 1.92 -11.33 7.44
N PHE A 73 1.70 -11.31 8.76
CA PHE A 73 2.38 -10.45 9.73
C PHE A 73 3.49 -11.17 10.49
N GLY A 74 3.49 -12.51 10.50
CA GLY A 74 4.48 -13.34 11.19
C GLY A 74 3.95 -14.71 11.60
N PRO A 75 4.81 -15.66 11.99
CA PRO A 75 4.37 -17.00 12.40
C PRO A 75 3.40 -16.95 13.57
N GLY A 76 2.24 -17.59 13.43
CA GLY A 76 1.23 -17.66 14.50
C GLY A 76 0.56 -16.32 14.85
N ASN A 77 0.81 -15.25 14.10
CA ASN A 77 0.19 -13.96 14.34
C ASN A 77 -1.31 -14.02 14.04
N GLY A 78 -2.15 -13.59 15.00
CA GLY A 78 -3.61 -13.60 14.85
C GLY A 78 -4.15 -12.64 13.79
N ASN A 79 -3.32 -11.73 13.27
CA ASN A 79 -3.68 -10.85 12.15
C ASN A 79 -3.37 -11.48 10.78
N ASN A 80 -2.77 -12.67 10.73
CA ASN A 80 -2.60 -13.38 9.46
C ASN A 80 -3.97 -13.68 8.87
N LEU A 81 -4.15 -13.37 7.60
CA LEU A 81 -5.41 -13.52 6.89
C LEU A 81 -5.23 -14.41 5.66
N SER A 82 -6.12 -15.39 5.56
CA SER A 82 -6.36 -16.20 4.37
C SER A 82 -7.83 -16.03 4.05
N ALA A 83 -8.15 -15.40 2.91
CA ALA A 83 -9.53 -15.05 2.60
C ALA A 83 -9.84 -15.08 1.10
N ARG A 84 -11.02 -15.59 0.75
CA ARG A 84 -11.52 -15.61 -0.63
C ARG A 84 -12.09 -14.24 -0.98
N ILE A 85 -11.75 -13.71 -2.16
CA ILE A 85 -12.37 -12.49 -2.68
C ILE A 85 -13.83 -12.78 -3.04
N PRO A 86 -14.81 -12.00 -2.53
CA PRO A 86 -16.22 -12.21 -2.83
C PRO A 86 -16.52 -12.13 -4.34
N ASP A 87 -17.44 -12.97 -4.79
CA ASP A 87 -17.80 -13.07 -6.21
C ASP A 87 -18.47 -11.78 -6.70
N GLU A 88 -19.18 -11.05 -5.84
CA GLU A 88 -19.81 -9.76 -6.15
C GLU A 88 -18.76 -8.67 -6.38
N LEU A 89 -17.71 -8.65 -5.55
CA LEU A 89 -16.57 -7.74 -5.71
C LEU A 89 -15.78 -8.06 -6.98
N ALA A 90 -15.72 -9.35 -7.34
CA ALA A 90 -15.12 -9.80 -8.59
C ALA A 90 -16.03 -9.54 -9.80
N GLY A 91 -17.34 -9.65 -9.68
CA GLY A 91 -18.34 -9.65 -10.77
C GLY A 91 -18.34 -8.40 -11.65
N PHE A 92 -17.78 -7.28 -11.18
CA PHE A 92 -17.61 -6.07 -11.99
C PHE A 92 -16.46 -6.15 -13.02
N ALA A 93 -15.48 -7.05 -12.85
CA ALA A 93 -14.36 -7.19 -13.77
C ALA A 93 -13.67 -8.58 -13.78
N GLY A 94 -14.29 -9.61 -13.19
CA GLY A 94 -13.80 -10.98 -13.06
C GLY A 94 -12.74 -11.19 -11.97
N HIS A 95 -12.38 -12.46 -11.75
CA HIS A 95 -11.21 -12.86 -10.96
C HIS A 95 -9.96 -12.85 -11.84
N THR A 96 -8.89 -12.20 -11.36
CA THR A 96 -7.57 -12.22 -12.01
C THR A 96 -6.49 -12.17 -10.94
N ASN A 97 -5.28 -12.64 -11.27
CA ASN A 97 -4.16 -12.61 -10.34
C ASN A 97 -3.85 -11.17 -9.91
N ASN A 98 -3.73 -10.25 -10.87
CA ASN A 98 -3.45 -8.84 -10.60
C ASN A 98 -4.46 -8.19 -9.65
N ARG A 99 -5.75 -8.54 -9.76
CA ARG A 99 -6.78 -8.02 -8.85
C ARG A 99 -6.60 -8.57 -7.44
N ALA A 100 -6.29 -9.85 -7.31
CA ALA A 100 -6.03 -10.48 -6.03
C ALA A 100 -4.80 -9.87 -5.32
N GLU A 101 -3.73 -9.64 -6.07
CA GLU A 101 -2.50 -9.02 -5.58
C GLU A 101 -2.72 -7.60 -5.06
N ILE A 102 -3.43 -6.76 -5.82
CA ILE A 102 -3.76 -5.39 -5.38
C ILE A 102 -4.68 -5.43 -4.16
N TYR A 103 -5.67 -6.32 -4.16
CA TYR A 103 -6.63 -6.42 -3.06
C TYR A 103 -5.99 -6.92 -1.76
N ALA A 104 -5.05 -7.86 -1.83
CA ALA A 104 -4.25 -8.29 -0.68
C ALA A 104 -3.48 -7.10 -0.06
N ALA A 105 -2.88 -6.24 -0.91
CA ALA A 105 -2.21 -5.02 -0.43
C ALA A 105 -3.19 -4.02 0.21
N ILE A 106 -4.38 -3.82 -0.35
CA ILE A 106 -5.42 -2.96 0.25
C ILE A 106 -5.80 -3.46 1.63
N VAL A 107 -6.12 -4.76 1.76
CA VAL A 107 -6.54 -5.36 3.02
C VAL A 107 -5.42 -5.28 4.07
N ALA A 108 -4.17 -5.52 3.67
CA ALA A 108 -3.02 -5.34 4.55
C ALA A 108 -2.89 -3.90 5.06
N LEU A 109 -3.09 -2.89 4.21
CA LEU A 109 -3.05 -1.48 4.61
C LEU A 109 -4.19 -1.11 5.55
N LYS A 110 -5.40 -1.64 5.34
CA LYS A 110 -6.54 -1.45 6.25
C LYS A 110 -6.26 -2.01 7.64
N ILE A 111 -5.81 -3.27 7.71
CA ILE A 111 -5.42 -3.89 8.98
C ILE A 111 -4.31 -3.08 9.65
N ALA A 112 -3.29 -2.63 8.89
CA ALA A 112 -2.20 -1.86 9.42
C ALA A 112 -2.64 -0.46 9.93
N ARG A 113 -3.59 0.18 9.25
CA ARG A 113 -4.22 1.43 9.68
C ARG A 113 -4.91 1.24 11.01
N ASP A 114 -5.70 0.19 11.16
CA ASP A 114 -6.41 -0.11 12.41
C ASP A 114 -5.43 -0.41 13.55
N LEU A 115 -4.30 -1.09 13.26
CA LEU A 115 -3.21 -1.29 14.21
C LEU A 115 -2.47 0.01 14.60
N CYS A 116 -2.49 1.01 13.71
CA CYS A 116 -1.89 2.33 13.95
C CYS A 116 -2.84 3.30 14.67
N ASP A 117 -4.15 3.04 14.63
CA ASP A 117 -5.16 3.90 15.24
C ASP A 117 -5.12 3.78 16.77
N SER A 118 -4.28 4.62 17.38
CA SER A 118 -4.29 4.84 18.82
C SER A 118 -5.18 6.03 19.12
N GLN A 119 -6.32 5.78 19.77
CA GLN A 119 -7.32 6.76 20.20
C GLN A 119 -6.71 7.97 20.96
N GLY A 120 -6.15 8.95 20.24
CA GLY A 120 -5.62 10.21 20.76
C GLY A 120 -4.10 10.29 21.01
N ALA A 121 -3.29 9.29 20.61
CA ALA A 121 -1.82 9.33 20.73
C ALA A 121 -1.12 9.27 19.36
N LYS A 122 0.19 9.55 19.34
CA LYS A 122 1.06 9.34 18.17
C LYS A 122 0.94 7.87 17.72
N ALA A 123 0.77 7.63 16.42
CA ALA A 123 0.63 6.29 15.86
C ALA A 123 1.71 5.33 16.39
N LYS A 124 1.29 4.14 16.81
CA LYS A 124 2.16 3.10 17.36
C LYS A 124 3.31 2.77 16.40
N TYR A 125 2.97 2.64 15.12
CA TYR A 125 3.93 2.40 14.06
C TYR A 125 4.08 3.67 13.21
N LYS A 126 5.32 3.99 12.82
CA LYS A 126 5.65 5.09 11.92
C LYS A 126 6.03 4.62 10.52
N SER A 127 6.28 3.32 10.36
CA SER A 127 6.65 2.74 9.07
C SER A 127 5.95 1.41 8.83
N ILE A 128 5.35 1.25 7.67
CA ILE A 128 4.77 0.00 7.19
C ILE A 128 5.50 -0.36 5.90
N VAL A 129 5.89 -1.62 5.77
CA VAL A 129 6.48 -2.20 4.58
C VAL A 129 5.53 -3.27 4.06
N ILE A 130 4.99 -3.06 2.87
CA ILE A 130 4.27 -4.09 2.13
C ILE A 130 5.29 -4.88 1.30
N LYS A 131 5.47 -6.15 1.64
CA LYS A 131 6.35 -7.08 0.94
C LYS A 131 5.53 -7.93 -0.03
N SER A 132 5.94 -8.01 -1.29
CA SER A 132 5.26 -8.83 -2.30
C SER A 132 6.24 -9.28 -3.39
N ASP A 133 5.96 -10.41 -4.02
CA ASP A 133 6.63 -10.87 -5.25
C ASP A 133 5.95 -10.37 -6.53
N SER A 134 4.85 -9.63 -6.41
CA SER A 134 4.19 -8.97 -7.53
C SER A 134 4.89 -7.67 -7.90
N ALA A 135 5.74 -7.73 -8.93
CA ALA A 135 6.31 -6.54 -9.56
C ALA A 135 5.23 -5.52 -9.95
N TYR A 136 4.06 -6.00 -10.39
CA TYR A 136 2.93 -5.16 -10.78
C TYR A 136 2.42 -4.29 -9.62
N VAL A 137 2.32 -4.84 -8.40
CA VAL A 137 1.94 -4.08 -7.22
C VAL A 137 3.07 -3.14 -6.79
N VAL A 138 4.27 -3.67 -6.62
CA VAL A 138 5.38 -2.91 -6.07
C VAL A 138 5.80 -1.76 -6.98
N GLU A 139 5.96 -1.99 -8.28
CA GLU A 139 6.40 -0.93 -9.20
C GLU A 139 5.33 0.14 -9.41
N SER A 140 4.05 -0.22 -9.28
CA SER A 140 2.95 0.73 -9.39
C SER A 140 2.94 1.77 -8.27
N VAL A 141 3.39 1.40 -7.07
CA VAL A 141 3.33 2.27 -5.89
C VAL A 141 4.72 2.72 -5.42
N GLY A 142 5.66 1.79 -5.33
CA GLY A 142 7.04 2.02 -4.87
C GLY A 142 8.01 2.48 -5.96
N GLY A 143 7.63 2.38 -7.23
CA GLY A 143 8.53 2.67 -8.35
C GLY A 143 9.39 1.48 -8.77
N GLY A 144 10.07 1.63 -9.90
CA GLY A 144 10.87 0.58 -10.51
C GLY A 144 12.23 0.40 -9.85
N ARG A 145 12.82 -0.78 -10.03
CA ARG A 145 14.11 -1.16 -9.43
C ARG A 145 15.28 -0.27 -9.87
N ASN A 146 15.16 0.43 -11.00
CA ASN A 146 16.20 1.34 -11.50
C ASN A 146 15.92 2.81 -11.16
N GLY A 147 15.00 3.07 -10.22
CA GLY A 147 14.61 4.42 -9.82
C GLY A 147 13.51 5.03 -10.69
N GLU A 148 12.81 4.23 -11.48
CA GLU A 148 11.64 4.69 -12.22
C GLU A 148 10.55 5.17 -11.25
N GLN A 149 9.93 6.30 -11.57
CA GLN A 149 8.81 6.81 -10.78
C GLN A 149 7.61 5.86 -10.79
N ALA A 150 7.00 5.66 -9.62
CA ALA A 150 5.78 4.89 -9.41
C ALA A 150 4.68 5.21 -10.42
N HIS A 151 4.04 4.17 -10.97
CA HIS A 151 2.99 4.34 -11.97
C HIS A 151 1.80 5.14 -11.44
N ILE A 152 1.44 4.98 -10.15
CA ILE A 152 0.32 5.69 -9.54
C ILE A 152 0.50 7.20 -9.58
N LEU A 153 1.73 7.72 -9.45
CA LEU A 153 2.01 9.15 -9.56
C LEU A 153 1.75 9.66 -10.98
N LYS A 154 2.11 8.85 -11.99
CA LYS A 154 1.84 9.17 -13.40
C LYS A 154 0.34 9.12 -13.69
N TRP A 155 -0.36 8.12 -13.17
CA TRP A 155 -1.81 7.99 -13.33
C TRP A 155 -2.55 9.14 -12.67
N ILE A 156 -2.18 9.54 -11.45
CA ILE A 156 -2.78 10.71 -10.79
C ILE A 156 -2.58 11.97 -11.66
N SER A 157 -1.37 12.17 -12.20
CA SER A 157 -1.06 13.35 -13.01
C SER A 157 -1.82 13.42 -14.33
N ASN A 158 -2.31 12.29 -14.86
CA ASN A 158 -2.97 12.20 -16.16
C ASN A 158 -4.45 11.78 -16.07
N GLY A 159 -5.06 11.84 -14.87
CA GLY A 159 -6.47 11.50 -14.66
C GLY A 159 -6.79 9.99 -14.74
N PHE A 160 -5.81 9.14 -14.44
CA PHE A 160 -5.88 7.68 -14.51
C PHE A 160 -6.16 7.14 -15.92
N LEU A 161 -5.54 7.76 -16.92
CA LEU A 161 -5.67 7.39 -18.32
C LEU A 161 -4.42 6.66 -18.82
N SER A 162 -4.65 5.65 -19.64
CA SER A 162 -3.60 4.97 -20.40
C SER A 162 -3.20 5.79 -21.63
N VAL A 163 -2.08 5.42 -22.26
CA VAL A 163 -1.62 6.04 -23.53
C VAL A 163 -2.64 5.96 -24.67
N LYS A 164 -3.61 5.04 -24.58
CA LYS A 164 -4.72 4.89 -25.54
C LYS A 164 -5.97 5.69 -25.13
N ASN A 165 -5.84 6.61 -24.18
CA ASN A 165 -6.91 7.41 -23.60
C ASN A 165 -8.07 6.60 -22.99
N LYS A 166 -7.78 5.38 -22.54
CA LYS A 166 -8.71 4.52 -21.81
C LYS A 166 -8.38 4.53 -20.33
N PRO A 167 -9.35 4.35 -19.42
CA PRO A 167 -9.06 4.16 -18.00
C PRO A 167 -8.01 3.08 -17.77
N VAL A 168 -7.10 3.33 -16.83
CA VAL A 168 -6.10 2.33 -16.43
C VAL A 168 -6.82 1.09 -15.91
N LYS A 169 -6.28 -0.10 -16.26
CA LYS A 169 -6.84 -1.36 -15.75
C LYS A 169 -6.80 -1.39 -14.23
N ASN A 170 -7.84 -1.94 -13.61
CA ASN A 170 -8.01 -2.02 -12.15
C ASN A 170 -8.08 -0.65 -11.46
N LEU A 171 -8.51 0.41 -12.16
CA LEU A 171 -8.63 1.77 -11.62
C LEU A 171 -9.24 1.81 -10.21
N MET A 172 -10.37 1.16 -10.00
CA MET A 172 -11.05 1.17 -8.69
C MET A 172 -10.17 0.63 -7.56
N LEU A 173 -9.43 -0.45 -7.80
CA LEU A 173 -8.51 -1.02 -6.80
C LEU A 173 -7.32 -0.08 -6.55
N TRP A 174 -6.80 0.57 -7.59
CA TRP A 174 -5.72 1.54 -7.43
C TRP A 174 -6.16 2.81 -6.68
N SER A 175 -7.39 3.27 -6.91
CA SER A 175 -7.98 4.38 -6.16
C SER A 175 -8.13 4.03 -4.68
N GLU A 176 -8.65 2.84 -4.37
CA GLU A 176 -8.80 2.36 -2.99
C GLU A 176 -7.45 2.21 -2.29
N LEU A 177 -6.46 1.60 -2.95
CA LEU A 177 -5.10 1.51 -2.42
C LEU A 177 -4.51 2.91 -2.16
N GLY A 178 -4.70 3.84 -3.11
CA GLY A 178 -4.27 5.23 -2.97
C GLY A 178 -4.92 5.94 -1.78
N HIS A 179 -6.21 5.67 -1.52
CA HIS A 179 -6.93 6.19 -0.36
C HIS A 179 -6.27 5.72 0.95
N GLU A 180 -5.98 4.43 1.10
CA GLU A 180 -5.35 3.89 2.31
C GLU A 180 -3.95 4.48 2.55
N LEU A 181 -3.16 4.68 1.50
CA LEU A 181 -1.86 5.36 1.61
C LEU A 181 -2.00 6.80 2.14
N VAL A 182 -3.02 7.53 1.69
CA VAL A 182 -3.30 8.89 2.18
C VAL A 182 -3.74 8.87 3.63
N CYS A 183 -4.61 7.92 4.02
CA CYS A 183 -5.07 7.77 5.40
C CYS A 183 -3.90 7.49 6.36
N LEU A 184 -3.06 6.51 6.04
CA LEU A 184 -1.86 6.20 6.84
C LEU A 184 -0.89 7.39 6.92
N ARG A 185 -0.69 8.11 5.81
CA ARG A 185 0.16 9.31 5.80
C ARG A 185 -0.37 10.41 6.70
N LYS A 186 -1.69 10.63 6.74
CA LYS A 186 -2.33 11.61 7.66
C LYS A 186 -2.11 11.26 9.12
N MET A 187 -1.98 9.97 9.43
CA MET A 187 -1.62 9.47 10.77
C MET A 187 -0.11 9.59 11.07
N GLY A 188 0.69 10.10 10.13
CA GLY A 188 2.15 10.19 10.26
C GLY A 188 2.89 8.88 9.99
N VAL A 189 2.24 7.93 9.31
CA VAL A 189 2.80 6.62 8.98
C VAL A 189 3.32 6.62 7.53
N SER A 190 4.58 6.24 7.36
CA SER A 190 5.20 6.03 6.05
C SER A 190 4.92 4.62 5.54
N VAL A 191 4.59 4.47 4.26
CA VAL A 191 4.39 3.16 3.64
C VAL A 191 5.42 2.94 2.53
N GLN A 192 6.07 1.78 2.55
CA GLN A 192 7.04 1.35 1.55
C GLN A 192 6.61 0.03 0.93
N PHE A 193 7.05 -0.24 -0.30
CA PHE A 193 6.80 -1.50 -0.99
C PHE A 193 8.13 -2.19 -1.30
N TRP A 194 8.29 -3.43 -0.85
CA TRP A 194 9.47 -4.25 -1.11
C TRP A 194 9.12 -5.36 -2.11
N HIS A 195 9.82 -5.35 -3.25
CA HIS A 195 9.72 -6.41 -4.23
C HIS A 195 10.71 -7.51 -3.90
N VAL A 196 10.20 -8.67 -3.49
CA VAL A 196 11.01 -9.85 -3.16
C VAL A 196 10.81 -10.96 -4.19
N PRO A 197 11.77 -11.88 -4.37
CA PRO A 197 11.51 -13.12 -5.10
C PRO A 197 10.43 -13.97 -4.44
N ARG A 198 9.62 -14.70 -5.24
CA ARG A 198 8.53 -15.58 -4.76
C ARG A 198 8.92 -16.53 -3.63
N HIS A 199 10.13 -17.10 -3.68
CA HIS A 199 10.60 -18.02 -2.64
C HIS A 199 10.79 -17.37 -1.26
N LEU A 200 10.85 -16.04 -1.17
CA LEU A 200 10.87 -15.28 0.08
C LEU A 200 9.48 -14.82 0.53
N ASN A 201 8.42 -15.05 -0.27
CA ASN A 201 7.03 -14.67 0.01
C ASN A 201 6.11 -15.90 0.26
N ARG A 202 6.69 -17.07 0.55
CA ARG A 202 5.97 -18.36 0.62
C ARG A 202 4.83 -18.39 1.64
N ASP A 203 4.96 -17.68 2.76
CA ASP A 203 3.94 -17.69 3.80
C ASP A 203 2.66 -16.97 3.34
N ALA A 204 2.80 -15.82 2.67
CA ALA A 204 1.66 -15.11 2.07
C ALA A 204 1.07 -15.89 0.89
N ASP A 205 1.91 -16.46 0.02
CA ASP A 205 1.46 -17.34 -1.08
C ASP A 205 0.67 -18.55 -0.57
N LYS A 206 1.15 -19.19 0.50
CA LYS A 206 0.41 -20.28 1.15
C LYS A 206 -0.96 -19.81 1.63
N LEU A 207 -1.04 -18.68 2.34
CA LEU A 207 -2.31 -18.14 2.83
C LEU A 207 -3.27 -17.81 1.67
N ALA A 208 -2.77 -17.24 0.56
CA ALA A 208 -3.58 -16.92 -0.60
C ALA A 208 -4.16 -18.16 -1.28
N ASN A 209 -3.39 -19.24 -1.38
CA ASN A 209 -3.85 -20.52 -1.92
C ASN A 209 -4.75 -21.28 -0.94
N ASP A 210 -4.48 -21.22 0.36
CA ASP A 210 -5.32 -21.85 1.39
C ASP A 210 -6.75 -21.29 1.39
N ALA A 211 -6.90 -20.01 1.03
CA ALA A 211 -8.20 -19.34 0.88
C ALA A 211 -9.10 -19.90 -0.22
N LEU A 212 -8.51 -20.69 -1.13
CA LEU A 212 -9.20 -21.28 -2.29
C LEU A 212 -9.52 -22.76 -2.09
N ARG A 213 -9.19 -23.31 -0.92
CA ARG A 213 -9.58 -24.66 -0.53
C ARG A 213 -11.04 -24.64 -0.08
N GLU A 214 -11.81 -25.66 -0.47
CA GLU A 214 -13.25 -25.78 -0.17
C GLU A 214 -13.59 -25.80 1.33
N ASP A 215 -12.60 -25.92 2.22
CA ASP A 215 -12.79 -26.03 3.66
C ASP A 215 -12.53 -24.71 4.43
N CYS A 216 -12.02 -23.67 3.76
CA CYS A 216 -11.55 -22.43 4.37
C CYS A 216 -12.50 -21.24 4.12
N TRP A 217 -13.81 -21.45 4.24
CA TRP A 217 -14.83 -20.38 4.15
C TRP A 217 -14.86 -19.55 5.45
N LEU A 218 -13.76 -18.85 5.76
CA LEU A 218 -13.79 -17.80 6.77
C LEU A 218 -14.15 -16.47 6.09
N ASN A 219 -15.36 -16.01 6.39
CA ASN A 219 -16.02 -14.85 5.80
C ASN A 219 -15.19 -13.56 5.93
N LEU A 220 -15.03 -12.86 4.81
CA LEU A 220 -14.52 -11.49 4.75
C LEU A 220 -15.37 -10.48 5.57
N GLU A 221 -16.58 -10.89 5.97
CA GLU A 221 -17.51 -10.10 6.81
C GLU A 221 -16.89 -9.58 8.12
N LEU A 222 -15.81 -10.18 8.63
CA LEU A 222 -15.16 -9.72 9.86
C LEU A 222 -14.34 -8.42 9.67
N VAL A 223 -13.76 -8.20 8.49
CA VAL A 223 -13.08 -6.93 8.17
C VAL A 223 -14.11 -5.81 7.99
N GLU A 224 -15.23 -6.11 7.33
CA GLU A 224 -16.30 -5.14 7.08
C GLU A 224 -17.09 -4.77 8.36
N ARG A 225 -17.23 -5.68 9.34
CA ARG A 225 -17.97 -5.43 10.58
C ARG A 225 -17.27 -4.50 11.59
N ASN A 226 -15.94 -4.41 11.56
CA ASN A 226 -15.21 -3.52 12.48
C ASN A 226 -15.19 -2.06 12.00
N ASP A 227 -15.56 -1.83 10.73
CA ASP A 227 -15.88 -0.51 10.22
C ASP A 227 -17.33 -0.13 10.60
N ARG A 228 -17.55 0.28 11.86
CA ARG A 228 -18.79 0.95 12.30
C ARG A 228 -19.05 2.32 11.63
N ASN A 229 -18.35 2.63 10.54
CA ASN A 229 -18.59 3.77 9.67
C ASN A 229 -18.79 3.42 8.18
N ILE A 230 -18.88 2.15 7.80
CA ILE A 230 -19.29 1.76 6.43
C ILE A 230 -20.72 1.20 6.47
N SER A 231 -21.69 2.10 6.72
CA SER A 231 -23.08 1.90 6.27
C SER A 231 -23.39 2.69 5.00
N VAL A 232 -22.37 3.20 4.30
CA VAL A 232 -22.56 4.11 3.16
C VAL A 232 -22.01 3.57 1.83
N ALA A 233 -21.24 2.48 1.82
CA ALA A 233 -20.66 1.90 0.59
C ALA A 233 -21.68 1.14 -0.29
N SER A 234 -22.87 0.83 0.23
CA SER A 234 -23.98 0.30 -0.56
C SER A 234 -24.80 1.38 -1.28
N GLN A 235 -24.55 2.69 -1.05
CA GLN A 235 -25.38 3.77 -1.57
C GLN A 235 -24.70 4.84 -2.44
N TYR A 236 -23.37 4.81 -2.63
CA TYR A 236 -22.72 5.68 -3.62
C TYR A 236 -22.26 4.87 -4.83
N TRP A 237 -23.26 4.56 -5.65
CA TRP A 237 -23.22 3.75 -6.86
C TRP A 237 -23.68 4.53 -8.10
N TRP A 238 -23.43 5.86 -8.16
CA TRP A 238 -23.74 6.65 -9.36
C TRP A 238 -22.65 7.65 -9.76
N GLY A 239 -22.05 7.38 -10.91
CA GLY A 239 -21.67 8.42 -11.87
C GLY A 239 -20.17 8.64 -12.05
N LEU A 240 -19.73 8.51 -13.30
CA LEU A 240 -18.40 8.89 -13.83
C LEU A 240 -17.88 10.30 -13.40
N HIS A 241 -18.68 11.12 -12.71
CA HIS A 241 -18.30 12.44 -12.20
C HIS A 241 -17.50 12.39 -10.87
N GLU A 242 -17.68 11.38 -10.01
CA GLU A 242 -17.02 11.32 -8.70
C GLU A 242 -15.57 10.82 -8.74
N ALA A 243 -15.21 9.96 -9.70
CA ALA A 243 -13.80 9.61 -9.93
C ALA A 243 -12.95 10.84 -10.29
N HIS A 244 -13.56 11.83 -10.97
CA HIS A 244 -12.97 13.14 -11.25
C HIS A 244 -12.89 14.04 -10.01
N ALA A 245 -13.81 13.88 -9.05
CA ALA A 245 -13.80 14.61 -7.78
C ALA A 245 -12.78 14.02 -6.80
N LEU A 246 -12.68 12.70 -6.68
CA LEU A 246 -11.66 11.99 -5.92
C LEU A 246 -10.25 12.21 -6.51
N SER A 247 -10.10 12.23 -7.84
CA SER A 247 -8.83 12.62 -8.46
C SER A 247 -8.48 14.08 -8.19
N LYS A 248 -9.48 14.99 -8.15
CA LYS A 248 -9.28 16.39 -7.80
C LYS A 248 -8.94 16.57 -6.33
N GLU A 249 -9.62 15.91 -5.39
CA GLU A 249 -9.32 16.00 -3.97
C GLU A 249 -7.98 15.34 -3.63
N MET A 250 -7.67 14.16 -4.18
CA MET A 250 -6.34 13.55 -4.05
C MET A 250 -5.26 14.44 -4.66
N ALA A 251 -5.48 14.98 -5.87
CA ALA A 251 -4.54 15.90 -6.48
C ALA A 251 -4.42 17.21 -5.69
N LEU A 252 -5.51 17.75 -5.15
CA LEU A 252 -5.55 18.96 -4.34
C LEU A 252 -4.86 18.72 -3.00
N LEU A 253 -5.07 17.60 -2.32
CA LEU A 253 -4.32 17.22 -1.11
C LEU A 253 -2.82 17.11 -1.39
N LEU A 254 -2.43 16.48 -2.50
CA LEU A 254 -1.03 16.39 -2.93
C LEU A 254 -0.44 17.76 -3.33
N LEU A 255 -1.23 18.64 -3.98
CA LEU A 255 -0.84 19.98 -4.42
C LEU A 255 -0.78 20.99 -3.27
N THR A 256 -1.71 20.93 -2.32
CA THR A 256 -1.77 21.83 -1.16
C THR A 256 -0.59 21.54 -0.23
N ASP A 257 -0.25 20.27 -0.04
CA ASP A 257 0.99 19.84 0.63
C ASP A 257 2.24 20.34 -0.10
N MET A 258 2.27 20.25 -1.43
CA MET A 258 3.38 20.78 -2.23
C MET A 258 3.53 22.30 -2.08
N MET A 259 2.44 23.05 -2.11
CA MET A 259 2.46 24.51 -1.95
C MET A 259 2.91 24.92 -0.54
N GLU A 260 2.54 24.17 0.49
CA GLU A 260 2.94 24.47 1.86
C GLU A 260 4.40 24.11 2.14
N VAL A 261 4.91 23.05 1.52
CA VAL A 261 6.35 22.72 1.50
C VAL A 261 7.13 23.77 0.71
N VAL A 262 6.62 24.24 -0.43
CA VAL A 262 7.22 25.35 -1.19
C VAL A 262 7.26 26.61 -0.33
N LYS A 263 6.15 27.04 0.28
CA LYS A 263 6.15 28.23 1.16
C LYS A 263 7.15 28.10 2.32
N ARG A 264 7.30 26.92 2.93
CA ARG A 264 8.27 26.69 4.02
C ARG A 264 9.72 26.67 3.54
N VAL A 265 9.98 26.15 2.35
CA VAL A 265 11.32 26.16 1.72
C VAL A 265 11.72 27.57 1.30
N PHE A 266 10.77 28.37 0.81
CA PHE A 266 11.01 29.78 0.44
C PHE A 266 11.07 30.70 1.67
N ALA A 267 10.31 30.44 2.74
CA ALA A 267 10.41 31.19 4.00
C ALA A 267 11.74 30.98 4.76
N ARG A 268 12.48 29.91 4.44
CA ARG A 268 13.82 29.62 5.01
C ARG A 268 14.99 30.15 4.17
N ASN A 269 14.72 30.76 3.01
CA ASN A 269 15.74 31.29 2.11
C ASN A 269 15.44 32.78 1.82
N GLU A 270 16.05 33.69 2.58
CA GLU A 270 15.91 35.15 2.41
C GLU A 270 16.28 35.67 1.01
N GLU A 271 17.06 34.90 0.25
CA GLU A 271 17.45 35.23 -1.12
C GLU A 271 16.35 34.94 -2.15
N LEU A 272 15.48 33.94 -1.92
CA LEU A 272 14.46 33.53 -2.89
C LEU A 272 13.17 34.35 -2.81
N THR A 273 12.89 34.98 -1.66
CA THR A 273 11.75 35.91 -1.48
C THR A 273 11.89 37.19 -2.30
N LYS A 274 13.10 37.55 -2.75
CA LYS A 274 13.36 38.72 -3.61
C LYS A 274 12.98 38.52 -5.08
N ILE A 275 12.75 37.27 -5.52
CA ILE A 275 12.50 36.91 -6.93
C ILE A 275 10.98 36.87 -7.26
N LEU A 276 10.11 36.96 -6.25
CA LEU A 276 8.65 36.83 -6.37
C LEU A 276 7.90 37.93 -7.15
N PRO A 277 8.36 39.17 -7.37
CA PRO A 277 7.57 40.16 -8.11
C PRO A 277 7.36 39.83 -9.60
N ASN A 278 8.16 38.93 -10.19
CA ASN A 278 8.18 38.72 -11.64
C ASN A 278 7.41 37.49 -12.14
N LEU A 279 6.73 36.74 -11.27
CA LEU A 279 5.99 35.52 -11.65
C LEU A 279 4.46 35.71 -11.70
N TYR A 280 3.95 36.92 -11.43
CA TYR A 280 2.50 37.22 -11.46
C TYR A 280 2.02 37.92 -12.73
N HIS A 281 2.88 38.08 -13.76
CA HIS A 281 2.49 38.62 -15.06
C HIS A 281 3.00 37.73 -16.21
N SER A 282 2.33 36.61 -16.44
CA SER A 282 2.22 35.93 -17.75
C SER A 282 1.11 34.91 -17.73
#